data_AF-A0A0F2SDG0-F1
#
_entry.id   AF-A0A0F2SDG0-F1
#
_cell.length_a   1.000
_cell.length_b   1.000
_cell.length_c   1.000
_cell.angle_alpha   90.00
_cell.angle_beta   90.00
_cell.angle_gamma   90.00
#
_symmetry.space_group_name_H-M   'P 1'
#
loop_
_entity.id
_entity.type
_entity.pdbx_description
1 polymer ?
#
loop_
_entity_poly.entity_id
_entity_poly.type
_entity_poly.pdbx_seq_one_letter_code
_entity_poly.pdbx_strand_id
1 'polypeptide(L)'
;DSVTLIDVIEHFEKGVAWDVLRQVEEIAAKKVIVFTPRGFFQQLEVDHYGLGGESLQRHRSGWEVEDFQKHGYNIFIFSKFHDQKNLAFLKVYGKDAEPIDALLAWKDCCL
;
A
#
# COMPACT_ATOMS: atom_id res chain seq x y z
N ASP A 1 4.52 15.64 -13.75
CA ASP A 1 3.65 14.59 -14.27
C ASP A 1 4.10 13.30 -13.62
N SER A 2 3.21 12.71 -12.86
CA SER A 2 3.49 11.61 -11.96
C SER A 2 2.24 10.76 -11.81
N VAL A 3 2.44 9.45 -11.63
CA VAL A 3 1.37 8.55 -11.22
C VAL A 3 1.55 8.23 -9.75
N THR A 4 0.47 8.33 -8.98
CA THR A 4 0.44 8.03 -7.55
C THR A 4 -0.50 6.88 -7.26
N LEU A 5 -0.04 5.90 -6.48
CA LEU A 5 -0.83 4.79 -5.96
C LEU A 5 -0.78 4.87 -4.43
N ILE A 6 -1.80 5.47 -3.81
CA ILE A 6 -1.87 5.71 -2.37
C ILE A 6 -2.97 4.83 -1.80
N ASP A 7 -2.58 3.83 -1.01
CA ASP A 7 -3.48 2.78 -0.49
C ASP A 7 -4.24 2.08 -1.65
N VAL A 8 -3.48 1.55 -2.61
CA VAL A 8 -4.03 0.97 -3.86
C VAL A 8 -3.48 -0.43 -4.11
N ILE A 9 -2.16 -0.59 -4.12
CA ILE A 9 -1.53 -1.82 -4.63
C ILE A 9 -1.76 -3.04 -3.72
N GLU A 10 -1.99 -2.83 -2.43
CA GLU A 10 -2.34 -3.86 -1.47
C GLU A 10 -3.67 -4.54 -1.79
N HIS A 11 -4.59 -3.86 -2.50
CA HIS A 11 -5.90 -4.41 -2.86
C HIS A 11 -5.86 -5.38 -4.03
N PHE A 12 -4.72 -5.49 -4.71
CA PHE A 12 -4.49 -6.47 -5.76
C PHE A 12 -3.73 -7.69 -5.23
N GLU A 13 -3.98 -8.84 -5.86
CA GLU A 13 -3.05 -9.96 -5.74
C GLU A 13 -1.66 -9.52 -6.22
N LYS A 14 -0.60 -10.02 -5.57
CA LYS A 14 0.77 -9.50 -5.75
C LYS A 14 1.21 -9.47 -7.23
N GLY A 15 0.87 -10.49 -8.01
CA GLY A 15 1.18 -10.54 -9.45
C GLY A 15 0.49 -9.43 -10.25
N VAL A 16 -0.81 -9.24 -10.02
CA VAL A 16 -1.60 -8.19 -10.67
C VAL A 16 -1.09 -6.80 -10.29
N ALA A 17 -0.71 -6.60 -9.03
CA ALA A 17 -0.12 -5.35 -8.59
C ALA A 17 1.20 -5.03 -9.31
N TRP A 18 2.02 -6.04 -9.59
CA TRP A 18 3.24 -5.87 -10.39
C TRP A 18 2.96 -5.51 -11.85
N ASP A 19 1.90 -6.07 -12.44
CA ASP A 19 1.46 -5.68 -13.78
C ASP A 19 0.97 -4.22 -13.80
N VAL A 20 0.27 -3.78 -12.75
CA VAL A 20 -0.12 -2.37 -12.58
C VAL A 20 1.12 -1.49 -12.44
N LEU A 21 2.08 -1.84 -11.58
CA LEU A 21 3.31 -1.08 -11.37
C LEU A 21 4.10 -0.88 -12.68
N ARG A 22 4.19 -1.92 -13.51
CA ARG A 22 4.85 -1.84 -14.82
C ARG A 22 4.13 -0.88 -15.77
N GLN A 23 2.81 -0.94 -15.84
CA GLN A 23 2.01 -0.04 -16.67
C GLN A 23 2.12 1.41 -16.20
N VAL A 24 2.12 1.67 -14.89
CA VAL A 24 2.27 3.05 -14.40
C VAL A 24 3.67 3.61 -14.64
N GLU A 25 4.71 2.77 -14.64
CA GLU A 25 6.07 3.16 -15.01
C GLU A 25 6.17 3.58 -16.48
N GLU A 26 5.43 2.90 -17.38
CA GLU A 26 5.41 3.23 -18.82
C GLU A 26 4.69 4.56 -19.12
N ILE A 27 3.66 4.91 -18.36
CA ILE A 27 2.87 6.13 -18.60
C ILE A 27 3.37 7.35 -17.82
N ALA A 28 4.06 7.15 -16.68
CA ALA A 28 4.48 8.24 -15.83
C ALA A 28 5.66 9.00 -16.45
N ALA A 29 5.45 10.27 -16.81
CA ALA A 29 6.49 11.05 -17.48
C ALA A 29 7.65 11.52 -16.58
N LYS A 30 7.49 11.54 -15.24
CA LYS A 30 8.58 11.94 -14.32
C LYS A 30 8.77 11.01 -13.13
N LYS A 31 7.69 10.51 -12.54
CA LYS A 31 7.78 9.77 -11.27
C LYS A 31 6.59 8.85 -11.06
N VAL A 32 6.86 7.66 -10.53
CA VAL A 32 5.85 6.81 -9.89
C VAL A 32 6.04 6.92 -8.37
N ILE A 33 4.95 7.15 -7.64
CA ILE A 33 4.95 7.21 -6.17
C ILE A 33 3.92 6.21 -5.66
N VAL A 34 4.33 5.39 -4.71
CA VAL A 34 3.52 4.36 -4.07
C VAL A 34 3.53 4.60 -2.57
N PHE A 35 2.35 4.63 -1.95
CA PHE A 35 2.20 4.58 -0.51
C PHE A 35 1.35 3.36 -0.15
N THR A 36 1.86 2.51 0.74
CA THR A 36 1.21 1.26 1.13
C THR A 36 1.70 0.81 2.52
N PRO A 37 0.93 0.03 3.29
CA PRO A 37 1.42 -0.56 4.53
C PRO A 37 2.65 -1.44 4.30
N ARG A 38 3.56 -1.49 5.27
CA ARG A 38 4.64 -2.48 5.29
C ARG A 38 4.10 -3.84 5.72
N GLY A 39 4.54 -4.89 5.04
CA GLY A 39 4.07 -6.26 5.26
C GLY A 39 2.62 -6.43 4.82
N PHE A 40 1.98 -7.52 5.26
CA PHE A 40 0.56 -7.73 5.00
C PHE A 40 -0.29 -7.09 6.09
N PHE A 41 -0.99 -6.01 5.74
CA PHE A 41 -1.94 -5.36 6.65
C PHE A 41 -3.33 -5.96 6.47
N GLN A 42 -3.75 -6.84 7.38
CA GLN A 42 -5.09 -7.41 7.38
C GLN A 42 -6.14 -6.33 7.67
N GLN A 43 -7.22 -6.34 6.89
CA GLN A 43 -8.43 -5.55 7.12
C GLN A 43 -9.66 -6.47 7.16
N LEU A 44 -10.63 -6.12 8.01
CA LEU A 44 -11.94 -6.75 8.01
C LEU A 44 -12.84 -6.05 6.97
N GLU A 45 -13.63 -6.84 6.26
CA GLU A 45 -14.68 -6.36 5.35
C GLU A 45 -15.84 -5.80 6.19
N VAL A 46 -15.73 -4.52 6.58
CA VAL A 46 -16.75 -3.82 7.36
C VAL A 46 -17.28 -2.65 6.53
N ASP A 47 -18.57 -2.67 6.23
CA ASP A 47 -19.25 -1.55 5.59
C ASP A 47 -19.70 -0.53 6.64
N HIS A 48 -18.79 0.36 7.06
CA HIS A 48 -19.09 1.37 8.09
C HIS A 48 -20.13 2.40 7.64
N TYR A 49 -20.35 2.57 6.34
CA TYR A 49 -21.18 3.65 5.78
C TYR A 49 -22.42 3.14 5.05
N GLY A 50 -22.63 1.82 4.94
CA GLY A 50 -23.75 1.25 4.21
C GLY A 50 -23.67 1.49 2.70
N LEU A 51 -22.47 1.76 2.17
CA LEU A 51 -22.26 2.11 0.76
C LEU A 51 -22.03 0.87 -0.12
N GLY A 52 -21.76 -0.28 0.51
CA GLY A 52 -21.27 -1.48 -0.17
C GLY A 52 -19.85 -1.31 -0.74
N GLY A 53 -19.19 -2.43 -1.02
CA GLY A 53 -17.87 -2.46 -1.65
C GLY A 53 -16.71 -2.70 -0.69
N GLU A 54 -16.99 -3.03 0.57
CA GLU A 54 -16.03 -3.47 1.58
C GLU A 54 -15.15 -4.65 1.10
N SER A 55 -15.70 -5.54 0.27
CA SER A 55 -14.96 -6.64 -0.36
C SER A 55 -13.92 -6.18 -1.40
N LEU A 56 -14.12 -4.99 -2.01
CA LEU A 56 -13.14 -4.36 -2.90
C LEU A 56 -12.01 -3.69 -2.11
N GLN A 57 -12.28 -3.30 -0.87
CA GLN A 57 -11.29 -2.71 0.05
C GLN A 57 -10.43 -3.78 0.74
N ARG A 58 -10.70 -5.07 0.54
CA ARG A 58 -9.85 -6.12 1.11
C ARG A 58 -8.42 -6.02 0.61
N HIS A 59 -7.47 -6.02 1.54
CA HIS A 59 -6.06 -6.19 1.22
C HIS A 59 -5.80 -7.65 0.81
N ARG A 60 -5.13 -7.83 -0.33
CA ARG A 60 -4.82 -9.12 -0.99
C ARG A 60 -3.33 -9.37 -1.11
N SER A 61 -2.49 -8.36 -0.89
CA SER A 61 -1.04 -8.50 -0.88
C SER A 61 -0.40 -7.63 0.20
N GLY A 62 0.81 -8.02 0.61
CA GLY A 62 1.65 -7.26 1.53
C GLY A 62 2.96 -6.88 0.86
N TRP A 63 3.62 -5.81 1.33
CA TRP A 63 4.75 -5.19 0.66
C TRP A 63 5.93 -4.94 1.60
N GLU A 64 7.10 -5.41 1.23
CA GLU A 64 8.34 -5.16 1.96
C GLU A 64 9.26 -4.20 1.22
N VAL A 65 10.23 -3.66 1.95
CA VAL A 65 11.25 -2.75 1.41
C VAL A 65 11.95 -3.37 0.19
N GLU A 66 12.28 -4.66 0.28
CA GLU A 66 13.01 -5.40 -0.74
C GLU A 66 12.20 -5.57 -2.03
N ASP A 67 10.87 -5.56 -1.97
CA ASP A 67 10.02 -5.62 -3.16
C ASP A 67 10.31 -4.42 -4.06
N PHE A 68 10.36 -3.22 -3.46
CA PHE A 68 10.56 -1.96 -4.17
C PHE A 68 12.04 -1.73 -4.55
N GLN A 69 12.98 -1.99 -3.64
CA GLN A 69 14.41 -1.72 -3.89
C GLN A 69 14.94 -2.53 -5.08
N LYS A 70 14.54 -3.81 -5.20
CA LYS A 70 14.95 -4.68 -6.32
C LYS A 70 14.49 -4.16 -7.68
N HIS A 71 13.47 -3.29 -7.71
CA HIS A 71 12.90 -2.70 -8.93
C HIS A 71 13.30 -1.24 -9.14
N GLY A 72 14.29 -0.75 -8.38
CA GLY A 72 14.87 0.59 -8.57
C GLY A 72 14.08 1.72 -7.91
N TYR A 73 13.18 1.40 -6.97
CA TYR A 73 12.50 2.41 -6.16
C TYR A 73 13.38 2.84 -4.98
N ASN A 74 13.38 4.14 -4.73
CA ASN A 74 13.79 4.71 -3.45
C ASN A 74 12.64 4.57 -2.44
N ILE A 75 12.94 4.52 -1.15
CA ILE A 75 11.94 4.24 -0.12
C ILE A 75 12.18 5.12 1.09
N PHE A 76 11.07 5.60 1.67
CA PHE A 76 11.01 6.20 2.98
C PHE A 76 10.03 5.39 3.84
N ILE A 77 10.43 5.07 5.08
CA ILE A 77 9.61 4.31 6.02
C ILE A 77 8.96 5.28 7.01
N PHE A 78 7.64 5.26 7.07
CA PHE A 78 6.89 5.89 8.14
C PHE A 78 6.77 4.90 9.31
N SER A 79 7.69 5.03 10.27
CA SER A 79 7.71 4.12 11.42
C SER A 79 6.44 4.25 12.26
N LYS A 80 5.85 3.10 12.62
CA LYS A 80 4.66 3.02 13.50
C LYS A 80 3.46 3.84 13.00
N PHE A 81 3.26 3.89 11.69
CA PHE A 81 2.22 4.72 11.06
C PHE A 81 0.80 4.21 11.31
N HIS A 82 0.58 2.90 11.16
CA HIS A 82 -0.70 2.27 11.46
C HIS A 82 -0.71 1.82 12.91
N ASP A 83 -1.40 2.58 13.75
CA ASP A 83 -1.49 2.34 15.19
C ASP A 83 -2.95 2.25 15.68
N GLN A 84 -3.11 2.14 17.00
CA GLN A 84 -4.41 1.95 17.66
C GLN A 84 -5.34 3.16 17.57
N LYS A 85 -4.88 4.31 17.06
CA LYS A 85 -5.76 5.45 16.76
C LYS A 85 -6.62 5.18 15.53
N ASN A 86 -6.22 4.23 14.68
CA ASN A 86 -7.03 3.77 13.56
C ASN A 86 -7.99 2.65 14.00
N LEU A 87 -9.29 2.87 13.84
CA LEU A 87 -10.32 1.88 14.20
C LEU A 87 -10.18 0.56 13.43
N ALA A 88 -9.71 0.59 12.18
CA ALA A 88 -9.47 -0.63 11.40
C ALA A 88 -8.32 -1.45 12.00
N PHE A 89 -7.23 -0.79 12.42
CA PHE A 89 -6.13 -1.43 13.13
C PHE A 89 -6.63 -2.05 14.44
N LEU A 90 -7.30 -1.25 15.28
CA LEU A 90 -7.77 -1.68 16.59
C LEU A 90 -8.71 -2.90 16.52
N LYS A 91 -9.59 -2.93 15.51
CA LYS A 91 -10.52 -4.05 15.30
C LYS A 91 -9.83 -5.36 14.91
N VAL A 92 -8.72 -5.27 14.17
CA VAL A 92 -7.99 -6.45 13.65
C VAL A 92 -6.96 -6.94 14.66
N TYR A 93 -6.14 -6.05 15.20
CA TYR A 93 -4.95 -6.40 15.98
C TYR A 93 -5.15 -6.20 17.49
N GLY A 94 -6.12 -5.38 17.90
CA GLY A 94 -6.36 -5.08 19.32
C GLY A 94 -5.49 -3.95 19.87
N LYS A 95 -5.78 -3.58 21.12
CA LYS A 95 -5.20 -2.39 21.79
C LYS A 95 -3.72 -2.53 22.18
N ASP A 96 -3.25 -3.76 22.32
CA ASP A 96 -1.90 -4.07 22.82
C ASP A 96 -0.95 -4.51 21.69
N ALA A 97 -1.40 -4.48 20.43
CA ALA A 97 -0.58 -4.85 19.28
C ALA A 97 0.45 -3.78 18.94
N GLU A 98 1.63 -4.21 18.46
CA GLU A 98 2.65 -3.27 17.97
C GLU A 98 2.19 -2.56 16.69
N PRO A 99 2.42 -1.24 16.55
CA PRO A 99 2.10 -0.51 15.33
C PRO A 99 2.84 -1.05 14.11
N ILE A 100 2.22 -0.90 12.94
CA ILE A 100 2.76 -1.32 11.65
C ILE A 100 3.28 -0.10 10.89
N ASP A 101 4.45 -0.25 10.26
CA ASP A 101 5.05 0.80 9.42
C ASP A 101 4.25 1.01 8.13
N ALA A 102 4.41 2.17 7.48
CA ALA A 102 4.02 2.36 6.10
C ALA A 102 5.25 2.65 5.23
N LEU A 103 5.16 2.32 3.95
CA LEU A 103 6.19 2.54 2.95
C LEU A 103 5.75 3.66 2.00
N LEU A 104 6.62 4.63 1.76
CA LEU A 104 6.54 5.53 0.61
C LEU A 104 7.67 5.19 -0.34
N ALA A 105 7.36 4.50 -1.43
CA ALA A 105 8.30 4.17 -2.47
C ALA A 105 8.16 5.15 -3.64
N TRP A 106 9.27 5.59 -4.24
CA TRP A 106 9.23 6.37 -5.47
C TRP A 106 10.34 5.98 -6.44
N LYS A 107 10.02 6.07 -7.73
CA LYS A 107 10.95 5.83 -8.82
C LYS A 107 10.88 6.98 -9.80
N ASP A 108 12.04 7.51 -10.16
CA ASP A 108 12.13 8.50 -11.22
C ASP A 108 12.01 7.79 -12.58
N CYS A 109 11.12 8.29 -13.43
CA CYS A 109 10.95 7.79 -14.78
C CYS A 109 11.71 8.70 -15.73
N CYS A 110 12.60 8.12 -16.53
CA CYS A 110 13.20 8.80 -17.66
C CYS A 110 12.28 8.55 -18.87
N LEU A 111 11.68 9.62 -19.40
CA LEU A 111 11.35 9.69 -20.81
C LEU A 111 12.55 10.24 -21.57
#